data_AF-A0A944J8G2-F1
#
_entry.id   AF-A0A944J8G2-F1
#
_cell.length_a   1.000
_cell.length_b   1.000
_cell.length_c   1.000
_cell.angle_alpha   90.00
_cell.angle_beta   90.00
_cell.angle_gamma   90.00
#
_symmetry.space_group_name_H-M   'P 1'
#
loop_
_entity.id
_entity.type
_entity.pdbx_description
1 polymer ?
#
loop_
_entity_poly.entity_id
_entity_poly.type
_entity_poly.pdbx_seq_one_letter_code
_entity_poly.pdbx_strand_id
1 'polypeptide(L)'
;MLPAVPDAELLRLDHQVCFSLHAASRAFGGFYRQALKGVGLTYSQYLVMLVLWEDGPRSVKAIGERLHLDSGTLSPLLKRLEAAGLVRRERSREDERSVLVELTGEGVRLRERALPVPRGVLTATGLSVEEVLGLQEVLGRLTAALGEAADAH
;
A
#
# COMPACT_ATOMS: atom_id res chain seq x y z
N MET A 1 16.80 -9.56 -26.09
CA MET A 1 17.97 -8.65 -26.06
C MET A 1 17.49 -7.32 -25.52
N LEU A 2 18.06 -6.84 -24.40
CA LEU A 2 17.94 -5.42 -24.06
C LEU A 2 18.57 -4.62 -25.22
N PRO A 3 18.04 -3.45 -25.61
CA PRO A 3 18.75 -2.58 -26.53
C PRO A 3 20.17 -2.38 -26.00
N ALA A 4 21.16 -2.31 -26.90
CA ALA A 4 22.56 -2.12 -26.54
C ALA A 4 22.75 -0.68 -26.00
N VAL A 5 22.33 -0.46 -24.76
CA VAL A 5 22.60 0.75 -23.98
C VAL A 5 24.09 0.69 -23.64
N PRO A 6 24.92 1.67 -24.04
CA PRO A 6 26.34 1.68 -23.70
C PRO A 6 26.55 1.57 -22.19
N ASP A 7 27.60 0.88 -21.75
CA ASP A 7 27.90 0.70 -20.31
C ASP A 7 27.99 2.03 -19.54
N ALA A 8 28.49 3.09 -20.19
CA ALA A 8 28.54 4.44 -19.62
C ALA A 8 27.14 5.01 -19.33
N GLU A 9 26.12 4.62 -20.09
CA GLU A 9 24.72 4.99 -19.87
C GLU A 9 24.04 4.12 -18.81
N LEU A 10 24.52 2.89 -18.59
CA LEU A 10 24.00 1.97 -17.56
C LEU A 10 24.31 2.43 -16.13
N LEU A 11 25.30 3.29 -15.92
CA LEU A 11 25.64 3.84 -14.60
C LEU A 11 25.10 5.26 -14.37
N ARG A 12 24.33 5.80 -15.31
CA ARG A 12 23.69 7.11 -15.13
C ARG A 12 22.51 6.98 -14.18
N LEU A 13 22.44 7.88 -13.19
CA LEU A 13 21.40 7.87 -12.17
C LEU A 13 19.99 7.98 -12.76
N ASP A 14 19.82 8.86 -13.75
CA ASP A 14 18.53 9.10 -14.41
C ASP A 14 18.04 7.90 -15.23
N HIS A 15 18.93 6.97 -15.56
CA HIS A 15 18.60 5.71 -16.24
C HIS A 15 18.31 4.58 -15.24
N GLN A 16 18.50 4.80 -13.94
CA GLN A 16 18.20 3.82 -12.91
C GLN A 16 16.70 3.83 -12.60
N VAL A 17 16.00 2.77 -13.02
CA VAL A 17 14.58 2.57 -12.70
C VAL A 17 14.34 2.56 -11.19
N CYS A 18 15.26 1.97 -10.40
CA CYS A 18 15.17 1.96 -8.94
C CYS A 18 15.19 3.37 -8.33
N PHE A 19 16.03 4.27 -8.87
CA PHE A 19 16.10 5.65 -8.40
C PHE A 19 14.80 6.40 -8.72
N SER A 20 14.30 6.25 -9.95
CA SER A 20 13.01 6.84 -10.37
C SER A 20 11.85 6.35 -9.49
N LEU A 21 11.81 5.05 -9.18
CA LEU A 21 10.81 4.45 -8.30
C LEU A 21 10.90 5.00 -6.87
N HIS A 22 12.11 5.15 -6.33
CA HIS A 22 12.29 5.76 -5.01
C HIS A 22 11.88 7.23 -4.97
N ALA A 23 12.18 8.00 -6.02
CA ALA A 23 11.75 9.39 -6.13
C ALA A 23 10.22 9.50 -6.19
N ALA A 24 9.58 8.67 -7.02
CA ALA A 24 8.12 8.59 -7.11
C ALA A 24 7.49 8.18 -5.77
N SER A 25 8.02 7.15 -5.11
CA SER A 25 7.55 6.70 -3.79
C SER A 25 7.63 7.80 -2.73
N ARG A 26 8.72 8.59 -2.71
CA ARG A 26 8.82 9.76 -1.82
C ARG A 26 7.77 10.82 -2.14
N ALA A 27 7.53 11.11 -3.42
CA ALA A 27 6.51 12.07 -3.84
C ALA A 27 5.10 11.61 -3.43
N PHE A 28 4.76 10.34 -3.66
CA PHE A 28 3.51 9.73 -3.19
C PHE A 28 3.39 9.82 -1.66
N GLY A 29 4.45 9.50 -0.92
CA GLY A 29 4.46 9.62 0.55
C GLY A 29 4.20 11.04 1.03
N GLY A 30 4.75 12.05 0.35
CA GLY A 30 4.47 13.47 0.61
C GLY A 30 3.02 13.85 0.34
N PHE A 31 2.48 13.42 -0.81
CA PHE A 31 1.09 13.66 -1.19
C PHE A 31 0.10 13.03 -0.19
N TYR A 32 0.24 11.73 0.08
CA TYR A 32 -0.67 11.02 0.99
C TYR A 32 -0.62 11.57 2.41
N ARG A 33 0.53 12.05 2.87
CA ARG A 33 0.62 12.71 4.19
C ARG A 33 -0.29 13.93 4.28
N GLN A 34 -0.38 14.74 3.22
CA GLN A 34 -1.28 15.90 3.19
C GLN A 34 -2.73 15.46 2.99
N ALA A 35 -2.98 14.57 2.02
CA ALA A 35 -4.32 14.11 1.70
C ALA A 35 -5.01 13.40 2.89
N LEU A 36 -4.26 12.66 3.70
CA LEU A 36 -4.79 11.91 4.84
C LEU A 36 -4.85 12.71 6.14
N LYS A 37 -4.30 13.94 6.17
CA LYS A 37 -4.31 14.80 7.37
C LYS A 37 -5.73 15.03 7.91
N GLY A 38 -6.69 15.20 7.01
CA GLY A 38 -8.10 15.43 7.35
C GLY A 38 -8.83 14.19 7.89
N VAL A 39 -8.30 12.98 7.68
CA VAL A 39 -8.88 11.72 8.21
C VAL A 39 -8.08 11.12 9.36
N GLY A 40 -6.91 11.69 9.68
CA GLY A 40 -6.09 11.27 10.83
C GLY A 40 -5.38 9.93 10.64
N LEU A 41 -5.07 9.55 9.39
CA LEU A 41 -4.40 8.29 9.06
C LEU A 41 -3.01 8.51 8.47
N THR A 42 -2.10 7.57 8.72
CA THR A 42 -0.89 7.42 7.89
C THR A 42 -1.19 6.64 6.61
N TYR A 43 -0.28 6.65 5.64
CA TYR A 43 -0.45 5.89 4.40
C TYR A 43 -0.64 4.39 4.65
N SER A 44 0.21 3.77 5.48
CA SER A 44 0.07 2.33 5.79
C SER A 44 -1.22 2.01 6.54
N GLN A 45 -1.68 2.90 7.42
CA GLN A 45 -2.98 2.74 8.09
C GLN A 45 -4.13 2.84 7.09
N TYR A 46 -4.06 3.80 6.15
CA TYR A 46 -5.04 3.95 5.07
C TYR A 46 -5.10 2.70 4.18
N LEU A 47 -3.97 2.08 3.84
CA LEU A 47 -3.95 0.82 3.08
C LEU A 47 -4.66 -0.32 3.83
N VAL A 48 -4.46 -0.45 5.15
CA VAL A 48 -5.21 -1.42 5.96
C VAL A 48 -6.71 -1.14 5.92
N MET A 49 -7.12 0.14 6.02
CA MET A 49 -8.54 0.51 5.91
C MET A 49 -9.13 0.18 4.54
N LEU A 50 -8.37 0.40 3.44
CA LEU A 50 -8.80 0.03 2.08
C LEU A 50 -9.08 -1.47 1.98
N VAL A 51 -8.18 -2.31 2.48
CA VAL A 51 -8.39 -3.77 2.51
C VAL A 51 -9.66 -4.10 3.27
N LEU A 52 -9.84 -3.57 4.48
CA LEU A 52 -11.02 -3.87 5.30
C LEU A 52 -12.33 -3.32 4.71
N TRP A 53 -12.30 -2.20 3.98
CA TRP A 53 -13.48 -1.67 3.28
C TRP A 53 -13.85 -2.47 2.03
N GLU A 54 -12.88 -3.06 1.35
CA GLU A 54 -13.08 -3.91 0.17
C GLU A 54 -13.54 -5.31 0.57
N ASP A 55 -12.83 -5.90 1.52
CA ASP A 55 -12.89 -7.32 1.83
C ASP A 55 -13.71 -7.67 3.09
N GLY A 56 -14.04 -6.68 3.91
CA GLY A 56 -14.64 -6.91 5.23
C GLY A 56 -13.65 -7.45 6.27
N PRO A 57 -14.13 -8.19 7.29
CA PRO A 57 -13.28 -8.75 8.33
C PRO A 57 -12.20 -9.68 7.77
N ARG A 58 -10.94 -9.47 8.18
CA ARG A 58 -9.79 -10.26 7.71
C ARG A 58 -8.83 -10.59 8.84
N SER A 59 -8.14 -11.72 8.72
CA SER A 59 -7.07 -12.06 9.66
C SER A 59 -5.85 -11.15 9.44
N VAL A 60 -5.04 -10.95 10.48
CA VAL A 60 -3.78 -10.18 10.37
C VAL A 60 -2.87 -10.77 9.28
N LYS A 61 -2.86 -12.10 9.14
CA LYS A 61 -2.11 -12.80 8.09
C LYS A 61 -2.60 -12.41 6.69
N ALA A 62 -3.92 -12.46 6.45
CA ALA A 62 -4.50 -12.12 5.16
C ALA A 62 -4.27 -10.64 4.79
N ILE A 63 -4.34 -9.72 5.78
CA ILE A 63 -3.99 -8.31 5.58
C ILE A 63 -2.51 -8.17 5.18
N GLY A 64 -1.62 -8.93 5.83
CA GLY A 64 -0.18 -8.94 5.52
C GLY A 64 0.11 -9.44 4.12
N GLU A 65 -0.51 -10.54 3.72
CA GLU A 65 -0.38 -11.10 2.37
C GLU A 65 -0.87 -10.11 1.32
N ARG A 66 -2.03 -9.48 1.53
CA ARG A 66 -2.62 -8.50 0.59
C ARG A 66 -1.79 -7.23 0.44
N LEU A 67 -1.12 -6.79 1.51
CA LEU A 67 -0.32 -5.56 1.52
C LEU A 67 1.19 -5.81 1.35
N HIS A 68 1.62 -7.06 1.22
CA HIS A 68 3.03 -7.46 1.26
C HIS A 68 3.77 -6.91 2.49
N LEU A 69 3.11 -6.98 3.66
CA LEU A 69 3.65 -6.53 4.95
C LEU A 69 3.80 -7.69 5.92
N ASP A 70 4.92 -7.70 6.63
CA ASP A 70 5.16 -8.66 7.70
C ASP A 70 4.32 -8.35 8.96
N SER A 71 4.17 -9.36 9.81
CA SER A 71 3.39 -9.24 11.05
C SER A 71 3.97 -8.26 12.08
N GLY A 72 5.29 -8.04 12.06
CA GLY A 72 5.99 -7.08 12.92
C GLY A 72 5.69 -5.64 12.55
N THR A 73 5.50 -5.36 11.26
CA THR A 73 5.03 -4.08 10.74
C THR A 73 3.53 -3.87 10.99
N LEU A 74 2.71 -4.89 10.77
CA LEU A 74 1.24 -4.78 10.90
C LEU A 74 0.75 -4.68 12.34
N SER A 75 1.34 -5.42 13.27
CA SER A 75 0.92 -5.44 14.67
C SER A 75 0.84 -4.04 15.32
N PRO A 76 1.86 -3.17 15.24
CA PRO A 76 1.78 -1.81 15.79
C PRO A 76 0.82 -0.91 15.00
N LEU A 77 0.67 -1.11 13.68
CA LEU A 77 -0.31 -0.34 12.87
C LEU A 77 -1.74 -0.64 13.31
N LEU A 78 -2.08 -1.92 13.45
CA LEU A 78 -3.39 -2.39 13.86
C LEU A 78 -3.72 -1.98 15.30
N LYS A 79 -2.75 -2.04 16.22
CA LYS A 79 -2.92 -1.49 17.58
C LYS A 79 -3.28 -0.01 17.57
N ARG A 80 -2.66 0.80 16.71
CA ARG A 80 -2.98 2.23 16.59
C ARG A 80 -4.37 2.48 16.00
N LEU A 81 -4.77 1.68 15.00
CA LEU A 81 -6.13 1.75 14.45
C LEU A 81 -7.20 1.35 15.47
N GLU A 82 -6.91 0.35 16.30
CA GLU A 82 -7.77 -0.07 17.41
C GLU A 82 -7.86 1.01 18.49
N ALA A 83 -6.73 1.61 18.88
CA ALA A 83 -6.71 2.73 19.82
C ALA A 83 -7.44 3.98 19.29
N ALA A 84 -7.46 4.18 17.97
CA ALA A 84 -8.24 5.22 17.31
C ALA A 84 -9.74 4.87 17.19
N GLY A 85 -10.16 3.69 17.65
CA GLY A 85 -11.55 3.23 17.62
C GLY A 85 -12.04 2.88 16.22
N LEU A 86 -11.16 2.68 15.24
CA LEU A 86 -11.53 2.42 13.84
C LEU A 86 -11.67 0.93 13.53
N VAL A 87 -10.93 0.08 14.25
CA VAL A 87 -11.00 -1.38 14.11
C VAL A 87 -11.14 -2.03 15.48
N ARG A 88 -11.68 -3.24 15.49
CA ARG A 88 -11.63 -4.16 16.63
C ARG A 88 -10.79 -5.36 16.24
N ARG A 89 -10.01 -5.87 17.19
CA ARG A 89 -9.25 -7.10 17.01
C ARG A 89 -9.75 -8.18 17.96
N GLU A 90 -9.99 -9.36 17.45
CA GLU A 90 -10.43 -10.52 18.23
C GLU A 90 -9.56 -11.73 17.91
N ARG A 91 -9.23 -12.53 18.92
CA ARG A 91 -8.64 -13.84 18.64
C ARG A 91 -9.72 -14.72 18.01
N SER A 92 -9.39 -15.36 16.91
CA SER A 92 -10.30 -16.29 16.27
C SER A 92 -10.58 -17.47 17.20
N ARG A 93 -11.83 -17.94 17.20
CA ARG A 93 -12.25 -19.15 17.91
C ARG A 93 -11.90 -20.43 17.15
N GLU A 94 -11.70 -20.33 15.84
CA GLU A 94 -11.37 -21.47 14.97
C GLU A 94 -9.87 -21.75 14.92
N ASP A 95 -9.05 -20.72 15.09
CA ASP A 95 -7.60 -20.82 15.22
C ASP A 95 -7.13 -19.79 16.25
N GLU A 96 -6.84 -20.25 17.48
CA GLU A 96 -6.43 -19.40 18.61
C GLU A 96 -5.14 -18.60 18.35
N ARG A 97 -4.37 -18.97 17.31
CA ARG A 97 -3.16 -18.26 16.88
C ARG A 97 -3.46 -17.13 15.89
N SER A 98 -4.66 -17.06 15.33
CA SER A 98 -5.07 -16.05 14.37
C SER A 98 -5.86 -14.92 15.04
N VAL A 99 -5.55 -13.68 14.65
CA VAL A 99 -6.28 -12.49 15.08
C VAL A 99 -7.11 -12.00 13.91
N LEU A 100 -8.42 -11.93 14.10
CA LEU A 100 -9.36 -11.32 13.18
C LEU A 100 -9.43 -9.81 13.45
N VAL A 101 -9.48 -9.02 12.37
CA VAL A 101 -9.61 -7.58 12.41
C VAL A 101 -10.89 -7.20 11.66
N GLU A 102 -11.71 -6.38 12.28
CA GLU A 102 -12.98 -5.89 11.74
C GLU A 102 -13.12 -4.38 11.95
N LEU A 103 -13.83 -3.70 11.05
CA LEU A 103 -14.14 -2.28 11.18
C LEU A 103 -15.16 -2.05 12.28
N THR A 104 -14.96 -1.00 13.08
CA THR A 104 -16.02 -0.48 13.94
C THR A 104 -17.00 0.36 13.13
N GLY A 105 -18.10 0.80 13.75
CA GLY A 105 -18.99 1.79 13.14
C GLY A 105 -18.28 3.09 12.74
N GLU A 106 -17.28 3.54 13.50
CA GLU A 106 -16.44 4.68 13.13
C GLU A 106 -15.53 4.36 11.94
N GLY A 107 -14.93 3.17 11.91
CA GLY A 107 -14.12 2.70 10.79
C GLY A 107 -14.90 2.65 9.47
N VAL A 108 -16.17 2.23 9.53
CA VAL A 108 -17.07 2.25 8.36
C VAL A 108 -17.38 3.68 7.93
N ARG A 109 -17.78 4.57 8.85
CA ARG A 109 -18.08 5.98 8.56
C ARG A 109 -16.87 6.74 7.99
N LEU A 110 -15.66 6.38 8.40
CA LEU A 110 -14.44 7.02 7.91
C LEU A 110 -14.27 6.87 6.39
N ARG A 111 -14.84 5.83 5.78
CA ARG A 111 -14.79 5.57 4.33
C ARG A 111 -15.23 6.79 3.52
N GLU A 112 -16.34 7.41 3.91
CA GLU A 112 -16.89 8.58 3.20
C GLU A 112 -15.93 9.77 3.24
N ARG A 113 -15.30 9.99 4.40
CA ARG A 113 -14.29 11.05 4.57
C ARG A 113 -12.99 10.76 3.81
N ALA A 114 -12.71 9.50 3.50
CA ALA A 114 -11.52 9.09 2.76
C ALA A 114 -11.72 9.09 1.23
N LEU A 115 -12.97 9.14 0.72
CA LEU A 115 -13.27 9.18 -0.73
C LEU A 115 -12.53 10.27 -1.54
N PRO A 116 -12.25 11.47 -1.00
CA PRO A 116 -11.49 12.48 -1.75
C PRO A 116 -10.04 12.08 -2.00
N VAL A 117 -9.45 11.17 -1.21
CA VAL A 117 -8.04 10.78 -1.31
C VAL A 117 -7.69 10.18 -2.69
N PRO A 118 -8.34 9.09 -3.17
CA PRO A 118 -8.01 8.51 -4.47
C PRO A 118 -8.27 9.49 -5.63
N ARG A 119 -9.31 10.33 -5.53
CA ARG A 119 -9.56 11.39 -6.53
C ARG A 119 -8.43 12.42 -6.56
N GLY A 120 -7.98 12.84 -5.39
CA GLY A 120 -6.87 13.79 -5.26
C GLY A 120 -5.58 13.26 -5.89
N VAL A 121 -5.29 11.96 -5.74
CA VAL A 121 -4.13 11.33 -6.39
C VAL A 121 -4.24 11.47 -7.91
N LEU A 122 -5.35 11.06 -8.50
CA LEU A 122 -5.56 11.11 -9.95
C LEU A 122 -5.46 12.54 -10.49
N THR A 123 -6.05 13.51 -9.77
CA THR A 123 -5.96 14.92 -10.15
C THR A 123 -4.53 15.46 -10.03
N ALA A 124 -3.79 15.09 -8.98
CA ALA A 124 -2.45 15.60 -8.74
C ALA A 124 -1.40 15.01 -9.69
N THR A 125 -1.57 13.76 -10.13
CA THR A 125 -0.66 13.14 -11.08
C THR A 125 -0.93 13.59 -12.51
N GLY A 126 -2.17 13.99 -12.83
CA GLY A 126 -2.59 14.34 -14.19
C GLY A 126 -2.60 13.14 -15.15
N LEU A 127 -2.42 11.92 -14.63
CA LEU A 127 -2.40 10.70 -15.42
C LEU A 127 -3.82 10.32 -15.85
N SER A 128 -3.95 9.92 -17.10
CA SER A 128 -5.12 9.25 -17.62
C SER A 128 -5.31 7.87 -16.97
N VAL A 129 -6.52 7.33 -17.05
CA VAL A 129 -6.82 5.98 -16.56
C VAL A 129 -5.94 4.93 -17.27
N GLU A 130 -5.69 5.12 -18.57
CA GLU A 130 -4.84 4.23 -19.36
C GLU A 130 -3.40 4.23 -18.85
N GLU A 131 -2.82 5.41 -18.58
CA GLU A 131 -1.47 5.52 -18.02
C GLU A 131 -1.37 4.89 -16.63
N VAL A 132 -2.40 5.05 -15.78
CA VAL A 132 -2.43 4.43 -14.46
C VAL A 132 -2.46 2.91 -14.58
N LEU A 133 -3.31 2.35 -15.44
CA LEU A 133 -3.39 0.91 -15.65
C LEU A 133 -2.09 0.35 -16.22
N GLY A 134 -1.50 1.02 -17.21
CA GLY A 134 -0.21 0.63 -17.78
C GLY A 134 0.93 0.70 -16.76
N LEU A 135 0.94 1.72 -15.91
CA LEU A 135 1.92 1.83 -14.82
C LEU A 135 1.75 0.69 -13.79
N GLN A 136 0.51 0.36 -13.42
CA GLN A 136 0.23 -0.75 -12.51
C GLN A 136 0.71 -2.08 -13.08
N GLU A 137 0.49 -2.33 -14.37
CA GLU A 137 0.97 -3.54 -15.04
C GLU A 137 2.51 -3.62 -15.00
N VAL A 138 3.20 -2.55 -15.39
CA VAL A 138 4.67 -2.51 -15.40
C VAL A 138 5.24 -2.71 -14.00
N LEU A 139 4.68 -2.04 -12.99
CA LEU A 139 5.09 -2.21 -11.59
C LEU A 139 4.83 -3.63 -11.09
N GLY A 140 3.68 -4.23 -11.42
CA GLY A 140 3.36 -5.60 -11.05
C GLY A 140 4.37 -6.61 -11.60
N ARG A 141 4.71 -6.50 -12.90
CA ARG A 141 5.74 -7.35 -13.52
C ARG A 141 7.11 -7.14 -12.88
N LEU A 142 7.47 -5.88 -12.61
CA LEU A 142 8.75 -5.54 -11.97
C LEU A 142 8.85 -6.16 -10.57
N THR A 143 7.80 -6.04 -9.75
CA THR A 143 7.74 -6.63 -8.41
C THR A 143 7.86 -8.15 -8.45
N ALA A 144 7.12 -8.82 -9.35
CA ALA A 144 7.20 -10.27 -9.49
C ALA A 144 8.61 -10.74 -9.90
N ALA A 145 9.17 -10.15 -10.96
CA ALA A 145 10.49 -10.54 -11.48
C ALA A 145 11.63 -10.32 -10.46
N LEU A 146 11.59 -9.21 -9.71
CA LEU A 146 12.60 -8.93 -8.70
C LEU A 146 12.43 -9.79 -7.44
N GLY A 147 11.19 -10.12 -7.06
CA GLY A 147 10.91 -11.04 -5.95
C GLY A 147 11.45 -12.45 -6.24
N GLU A 148 11.11 -13.00 -7.41
CA GLU A 148 11.61 -14.30 -7.86
C GLU A 148 13.14 -14.36 -7.92
N ALA A 149 13.78 -13.30 -8.41
CA ALA A 149 15.25 -13.22 -8.48
C ALA A 149 15.89 -13.21 -7.09
N ALA A 150 15.28 -12.52 -6.11
CA ALA A 150 15.77 -12.44 -4.75
C ALA A 150 15.61 -13.75 -3.98
N ASP A 151 14.54 -14.51 -4.22
CA ASP A 151 14.27 -15.80 -3.57
C ASP A 151 15.07 -16.96 -4.17
N ALA A 152 15.60 -16.80 -5.39
CA ALA A 152 16.41 -17.82 -6.06
C ALA A 152 17.89 -17.86 -5.63
N HIS A 153 18.31 -16.95 -4.73
CA HIS A 153 19.68 -16.81 -4.21
C HIS A 153 19.71 -17.01 -2.69
#